data_AF-A0A2R6M5X4-F1
#
_entry.id   AF-A0A2R6M5X4-F1
#
_cell.length_a   1.000
_cell.length_b   1.000
_cell.length_c   1.000
_cell.angle_alpha   90.00
_cell.angle_beta   90.00
_cell.angle_gamma   90.00
#
_symmetry.space_group_name_H-M   'P 1'
#
loop_
_entity.id
_entity.type
_entity.pdbx_description
1 polymer ?
#
loop_
_entity_poly.entity_id
_entity_poly.type
_entity_poly.pdbx_seq_one_letter_code
_entity_poly.pdbx_strand_id
1 'polypeptide(L)'
;MAVTATARQSPGREREERQSESAKPEEDTDPNAEQHWQLGRVEARPAEVADTAVTFRGSVRSSYDTSHEVRVALFYRPKRERQDEESWRKLAENSGPLSEGVYLEATETGLDAGATYQYRTVAELADYVGESRRVSEIREVTA
;
A
#
# COMPACT_ATOMS: atom_id res chain seq x y z
N MET A 1 20.85 11.64 78.87
CA MET A 1 22.09 11.67 78.06
C MET A 1 21.68 12.27 76.71
N ALA A 2 21.77 13.59 76.47
CA ALA A 2 22.97 14.38 76.11
C ALA A 2 23.63 13.78 74.85
N VAL A 3 23.82 14.46 73.71
CA VAL A 3 24.36 15.81 73.46
C VAL A 3 24.12 16.25 72.00
N THR A 4 24.07 17.56 71.80
CA THR A 4 24.15 18.35 70.56
C THR A 4 25.46 18.15 69.79
N ALA A 5 25.46 18.24 68.44
CA ALA A 5 26.64 18.71 67.68
C ALA A 5 26.32 19.18 66.25
N THR A 6 26.79 20.39 65.97
CA THR A 6 26.89 21.11 64.69
C THR A 6 28.28 20.90 64.06
N ALA A 7 28.39 20.82 62.71
CA ALA A 7 29.48 21.35 61.85
C ALA A 7 29.28 20.85 60.40
N ARG A 8 29.04 21.67 59.36
CA ARG A 8 29.94 22.56 58.56
C ARG A 8 31.20 21.90 57.97
N GLN A 9 31.18 21.62 56.66
CA GLN A 9 32.24 22.01 55.69
C GLN A 9 31.83 21.70 54.23
N SER A 10 31.78 22.74 53.39
CA SER A 10 31.91 22.69 51.91
C SER A 10 33.41 22.80 51.54
N PRO A 11 33.88 22.91 50.27
CA PRO A 11 33.45 22.40 48.95
C PRO A 11 34.62 21.72 48.19
N GLY A 12 34.34 21.02 47.08
CA GLY A 12 35.38 20.38 46.25
C GLY A 12 34.95 20.20 44.80
N ARG A 13 35.04 21.28 44.04
CA ARG A 13 35.19 21.47 42.59
C ARG A 13 35.06 20.27 41.61
N GLU A 14 34.38 20.61 40.50
CA GLU A 14 34.72 20.25 39.11
C GLU A 14 34.40 18.81 38.65
N ARG A 15 33.25 18.61 38.01
CA ARG A 15 33.10 18.62 36.55
C ARG A 15 31.72 18.18 36.12
N GLU A 16 31.28 18.81 35.05
CA GLU A 16 30.17 18.45 34.19
C GLU A 16 30.35 17.00 33.69
N GLU A 17 29.56 16.07 34.20
CA GLU A 17 29.37 14.76 33.58
C GLU A 17 27.87 14.54 33.40
N ARG A 18 27.41 14.79 32.17
CA ARG A 18 26.20 14.19 31.63
C ARG A 18 26.41 12.69 31.60
N GLN A 19 26.06 11.98 32.67
CA GLN A 19 25.86 10.54 32.63
C GLN A 19 24.38 10.30 32.34
N SER A 20 24.13 10.01 31.07
CA SER A 20 22.91 9.39 30.59
C SER A 20 22.71 8.06 31.33
N GLU A 21 21.91 8.08 32.38
CA GLU A 21 21.39 6.85 32.97
C GLU A 21 20.46 6.22 31.94
N SER A 22 20.87 5.05 31.44
CA SER A 22 20.09 4.22 30.52
C SER A 22 18.81 3.78 31.22
N ALA A 23 17.74 4.56 31.05
CA ALA A 23 16.39 4.05 31.18
C ALA A 23 16.23 2.93 30.15
N LYS A 24 16.13 1.69 30.64
CA LYS A 24 15.53 0.60 29.88
C LYS A 24 14.22 1.13 29.29
N PRO A 25 14.00 1.10 27.97
CA PRO A 25 12.64 1.22 27.48
C PRO A 25 11.90 0.00 28.02
N GLU A 26 10.91 0.24 28.88
CA GLU A 26 9.82 -0.69 29.06
C GLU A 26 9.28 -0.96 27.66
N GLU A 27 9.43 -2.20 27.18
CA GLU A 27 8.71 -2.70 26.01
C GLU A 27 7.23 -2.72 26.42
N ASP A 28 6.61 -1.54 26.37
CA ASP A 28 5.18 -1.37 26.23
C ASP A 28 4.84 -1.99 24.87
N THR A 29 4.61 -3.30 24.89
CA THR A 29 4.06 -4.01 23.74
C THR A 29 2.63 -3.52 23.63
N ASP A 30 2.48 -2.41 22.91
CA ASP A 30 1.19 -1.88 22.47
C ASP A 30 0.43 -3.06 21.84
N PRO A 31 -0.67 -3.54 22.45
CA PRO A 31 -1.50 -4.60 21.85
C PRO A 31 -2.24 -4.09 20.60
N ASN A 32 -2.03 -2.81 20.28
CA ASN A 32 -2.52 -2.10 19.10
C ASN A 32 -1.37 -1.72 18.16
N ALA A 33 -0.26 -2.47 18.18
CA ALA A 33 0.74 -2.46 17.13
C ALA A 33 0.04 -2.70 15.78
N GLU A 34 -0.32 -1.60 15.14
CA GLU A 34 -0.52 -1.40 13.72
C GLU A 34 -0.84 -2.71 13.02
N GLN A 35 -2.11 -3.12 13.04
CA GLN A 35 -2.59 -4.07 12.05
C GLN A 35 -2.44 -3.37 10.70
N HIS A 36 -1.24 -3.46 10.12
CA HIS A 36 -0.92 -3.02 8.78
C HIS A 36 -1.70 -3.94 7.86
N TRP A 37 -2.99 -3.66 7.68
CA TRP A 37 -3.77 -4.24 6.61
C TRP A 37 -3.04 -3.85 5.32
N GLN A 38 -2.35 -4.81 4.75
CA GLN A 38 -1.73 -4.66 3.45
C GLN A 38 -2.77 -5.21 2.48
N LEU A 39 -3.27 -4.36 1.57
CA LEU A 39 -3.82 -4.86 0.30
C LEU A 39 -2.81 -5.89 -0.20
N GLY A 40 -3.25 -7.14 -0.34
CA GLY A 40 -2.34 -8.23 -0.65
C GLY A 40 -1.82 -8.13 -2.08
N ARG A 41 -1.75 -9.25 -2.78
CA ARG A 41 -1.25 -9.23 -4.16
C ARG A 41 -2.32 -8.68 -5.10
N VAL A 42 -2.00 -7.60 -5.80
CA VAL A 42 -2.70 -7.17 -7.01
C VAL A 42 -2.02 -7.87 -8.19
N GLU A 43 -2.80 -8.54 -9.03
CA GLU A 43 -2.32 -9.20 -10.23
C GLU A 43 -3.00 -8.59 -11.46
N ALA A 44 -2.20 -8.39 -12.51
CA ALA A 44 -2.61 -7.85 -13.79
C ALA A 44 -1.99 -8.73 -14.88
N ARG A 45 -2.83 -9.35 -15.72
CA ARG A 45 -2.37 -10.23 -16.79
C ARG A 45 -3.30 -10.23 -18.00
N PRO A 46 -2.76 -10.32 -19.23
CA PRO A 46 -3.58 -10.62 -20.39
C PRO A 46 -4.16 -12.03 -20.27
N ALA A 47 -5.39 -12.19 -20.71
CA ALA A 47 -6.08 -13.47 -20.80
C ALA A 47 -6.13 -14.00 -22.23
N GLU A 48 -6.36 -13.09 -23.17
CA GLU A 48 -6.40 -13.36 -24.61
C GLU A 48 -5.87 -12.13 -25.35
N VAL A 49 -5.12 -12.37 -26.42
CA VAL A 49 -4.52 -11.34 -27.27
C VAL A 49 -4.78 -11.74 -28.71
N ALA A 50 -5.48 -10.88 -29.44
CA ALA A 50 -5.79 -10.99 -30.86
C ALA A 50 -5.37 -9.69 -31.56
N ASP A 51 -5.24 -9.74 -32.88
CA ASP A 51 -4.65 -8.66 -33.70
C ASP A 51 -5.26 -7.27 -33.43
N THR A 52 -6.53 -7.19 -33.04
CA THR A 52 -7.21 -5.91 -32.76
C THR A 52 -7.99 -5.92 -31.45
N ALA A 53 -7.76 -6.92 -30.59
CA ALA A 53 -8.50 -7.07 -29.34
C ALA A 53 -7.66 -7.72 -28.25
N VAL A 54 -7.77 -7.22 -27.02
CA VAL A 54 -7.08 -7.78 -25.86
C VAL A 54 -8.06 -7.92 -24.72
N THR A 55 -8.15 -9.14 -24.20
CA THR A 55 -8.83 -9.46 -22.95
C THR A 55 -7.83 -9.36 -21.81
N PHE A 56 -8.11 -8.52 -20.83
CA PHE A 56 -7.24 -8.28 -19.70
C PHE A 56 -7.92 -8.62 -18.38
N ARG A 57 -7.16 -9.23 -17.47
CA ARG A 57 -7.62 -9.67 -16.16
C ARG A 57 -6.89 -8.95 -15.05
N GLY A 58 -7.66 -8.45 -14.09
CA GLY A 58 -7.17 -7.91 -12.84
C GLY A 58 -7.73 -8.72 -11.68
N SER A 59 -6.92 -8.99 -10.68
CA SER A 59 -7.41 -9.58 -9.44
C SER A 59 -6.70 -9.01 -8.24
N VAL A 60 -7.43 -8.94 -7.14
CA VAL A 60 -6.92 -8.52 -5.84
C VAL A 60 -7.30 -9.59 -4.84
N ARG A 61 -6.31 -10.06 -4.10
CA ARG A 61 -6.51 -10.97 -2.99
C ARG A 61 -5.79 -10.43 -1.77
N SER A 62 -6.43 -10.58 -0.62
CA SER A 62 -5.79 -10.35 0.67
C SER A 62 -5.32 -11.67 1.26
N SER A 63 -4.20 -11.62 1.98
CA SER A 63 -3.77 -12.72 2.86
C SER A 63 -4.48 -12.67 4.22
N TYR A 64 -5.30 -11.62 4.44
CA TYR A 64 -6.02 -11.35 5.69
C TYR A 64 -7.53 -11.43 5.43
N ASP A 65 -8.23 -12.13 6.32
CA ASP A 65 -9.69 -12.15 6.36
C ASP A 65 -10.18 -10.78 6.87
N THR A 66 -10.74 -9.99 5.97
CA THR A 66 -11.28 -8.68 6.32
C THR A 66 -12.51 -8.34 5.49
N SER A 67 -13.50 -7.74 6.15
CA SER A 67 -14.74 -7.27 5.53
C SER A 67 -14.60 -5.90 4.84
N HIS A 68 -13.38 -5.33 4.78
CA HIS A 68 -13.19 -4.06 4.06
C HIS A 68 -13.55 -4.21 2.58
N GLU A 69 -14.25 -3.21 2.05
CA GLU A 69 -14.54 -3.15 0.63
C GLU A 69 -13.31 -2.67 -0.13
N VAL A 70 -12.93 -3.42 -1.16
CA VAL A 70 -11.91 -3.02 -2.11
C VAL A 70 -12.57 -2.70 -3.44
N ARG A 71 -12.18 -1.56 -4.00
CA ARG A 71 -12.52 -1.17 -5.36
C ARG A 71 -11.38 -1.55 -6.28
N VAL A 72 -11.68 -2.33 -7.31
CA VAL A 72 -10.70 -2.70 -8.34
C VAL A 72 -11.13 -2.08 -9.65
N ALA A 73 -10.18 -1.52 -10.39
CA ALA A 73 -10.43 -0.94 -11.70
C ALA A 73 -9.34 -1.35 -12.69
N LEU A 74 -9.79 -1.67 -13.91
CA LEU A 74 -8.93 -1.94 -15.05
C LEU A 74 -8.87 -0.71 -15.94
N PHE A 75 -7.65 -0.37 -16.35
CA PHE A 75 -7.38 0.71 -17.28
C PHE A 75 -6.48 0.24 -18.40
N TYR A 76 -6.53 0.92 -19.53
CA TYR A 76 -5.60 0.73 -20.63
C TYR A 76 -5.22 2.06 -21.27
N ARG A 77 -4.09 2.07 -21.98
CA ARG A 77 -3.68 3.18 -22.85
C ARG A 77 -2.71 2.68 -23.91
N PRO A 78 -2.62 3.33 -25.09
CA PRO A 78 -1.53 3.06 -26.02
C PRO A 78 -0.18 3.46 -25.41
N LYS A 79 0.85 2.65 -25.61
CA LYS A 79 2.23 2.98 -25.21
C LYS A 79 2.78 4.05 -26.16
N ARG A 80 2.51 5.32 -25.87
CA ARG A 80 3.08 6.49 -26.56
C ARG A 80 4.19 7.12 -25.72
N GLU A 81 5.06 7.91 -26.35
CA GLU A 81 6.23 8.52 -25.70
C GLU A 81 5.90 9.52 -24.58
N ARG A 82 4.69 10.11 -24.56
CA ARG A 82 4.21 10.92 -23.43
C ARG A 82 3.36 10.09 -22.48
N GLN A 83 3.81 10.04 -21.22
CA GLN A 83 3.23 9.23 -20.16
C GLN A 83 2.49 10.11 -19.15
N ASP A 84 1.33 10.63 -19.52
CA ASP A 84 0.49 11.38 -18.59
C ASP A 84 -0.53 10.44 -17.91
N GLU A 85 -0.82 10.64 -16.61
CA GLU A 85 -1.86 9.86 -15.90
C GLU A 85 -3.26 10.07 -16.52
N GLU A 86 -3.49 11.21 -17.17
CA GLU A 86 -4.72 11.52 -17.90
C GLU A 86 -4.93 10.66 -19.17
N SER A 87 -3.93 9.88 -19.58
CA SER A 87 -4.02 9.01 -20.77
C SER A 87 -4.66 7.64 -20.51
N TRP A 88 -4.93 7.29 -19.24
CA TRP A 88 -5.52 6.00 -18.90
C TRP A 88 -7.04 6.00 -19.14
N ARG A 89 -7.50 5.10 -20.01
CA ARG A 89 -8.92 4.85 -20.25
C ARG A 89 -9.40 3.71 -19.36
N LYS A 90 -10.53 3.90 -18.69
CA LYS A 90 -11.12 2.87 -17.83
C LYS A 90 -11.86 1.83 -18.68
N LEU A 91 -11.56 0.55 -18.44
CA LEU A 91 -12.21 -0.59 -19.09
C LEU A 91 -13.39 -1.10 -18.26
N ALA A 92 -13.10 -1.39 -16.99
CA ALA A 92 -14.06 -1.99 -16.08
C ALA A 92 -13.69 -1.65 -14.64
N GLU A 93 -14.67 -1.80 -13.77
CA GLU A 93 -14.51 -1.65 -12.34
C GLU A 93 -15.50 -2.55 -11.63
N ASN A 94 -15.06 -3.07 -10.49
CA ASN A 94 -15.87 -3.87 -9.60
C ASN A 94 -15.41 -3.59 -8.17
N SER A 95 -16.35 -3.67 -7.24
CA SER A 95 -16.09 -3.52 -5.83
C SER A 95 -16.64 -4.74 -5.10
N GLY A 96 -15.98 -5.12 -4.03
CA GLY A 96 -16.44 -6.24 -3.20
C GLY A 96 -15.64 -6.36 -1.93
N PRO A 97 -16.08 -7.21 -1.01
CA PRO A 97 -15.33 -7.50 0.20
C PRO A 97 -13.98 -8.13 -0.16
N LEU A 98 -12.92 -7.60 0.43
CA LEU A 98 -11.55 -8.04 0.16
C LEU A 98 -11.33 -9.51 0.59
N SER A 99 -12.10 -10.02 1.56
CA SER A 99 -12.11 -11.43 1.99
C SER A 99 -12.51 -12.42 0.88
N GLU A 100 -13.43 -12.04 -0.01
CA GLU A 100 -13.83 -12.90 -1.13
C GLU A 100 -12.85 -12.82 -2.32
N GLY A 101 -11.99 -11.79 -2.31
CA GLY A 101 -11.16 -11.42 -3.44
C GLY A 101 -12.01 -10.80 -4.56
N VAL A 102 -11.45 -9.79 -5.23
CA VAL A 102 -12.15 -9.11 -6.33
C VAL A 102 -11.45 -9.46 -7.63
N TYR A 103 -12.25 -9.91 -8.59
CA TYR A 103 -11.80 -10.27 -9.93
C TYR A 103 -12.50 -9.40 -10.97
N LEU A 104 -11.73 -9.00 -11.98
CA LEU A 104 -12.18 -8.24 -13.12
C LEU A 104 -11.60 -8.81 -14.39
N GLU A 105 -12.43 -8.87 -15.41
CA GLU A 105 -12.05 -9.18 -16.78
C GLU A 105 -12.75 -8.20 -17.70
N ALA A 106 -12.01 -7.64 -18.65
CA ALA A 106 -12.55 -6.76 -19.65
C ALA A 106 -11.81 -6.97 -20.97
N THR A 107 -12.55 -6.86 -22.07
CA THR A 107 -11.99 -6.95 -23.43
C THR A 107 -12.05 -5.58 -24.06
N GLU A 108 -10.91 -5.10 -24.56
CA GLU A 108 -10.87 -3.92 -25.42
C GLU A 108 -10.74 -4.36 -26.88
N THR A 109 -11.52 -3.75 -27.76
CA THR A 109 -11.56 -4.06 -29.20
C THR A 109 -11.28 -2.81 -30.04
N GLY A 110 -10.85 -2.99 -31.29
CA GLY A 110 -10.53 -1.86 -32.18
C GLY A 110 -9.14 -1.27 -31.92
N LEU A 111 -8.24 -2.09 -31.38
CA LEU A 111 -6.84 -1.76 -31.20
C LEU A 111 -6.12 -1.79 -32.55
N ASP A 112 -5.08 -0.96 -32.69
CA ASP A 112 -4.20 -0.97 -33.85
C ASP A 112 -3.33 -2.23 -33.82
N ALA A 113 -3.40 -3.04 -34.89
CA ALA A 113 -2.64 -4.28 -34.99
C ALA A 113 -1.12 -4.02 -34.94
N GLY A 114 -0.42 -4.78 -34.10
CA GLY A 114 1.01 -4.63 -33.85
C GLY A 114 1.38 -3.46 -32.93
N ALA A 115 0.41 -2.68 -32.44
CA ALA A 115 0.68 -1.61 -31.48
C ALA A 115 0.73 -2.16 -30.04
N THR A 116 1.64 -1.62 -29.24
CA THR A 116 1.75 -1.95 -27.82
C THR A 116 0.86 -1.04 -26.98
N TYR A 117 0.08 -1.64 -26.10
CA TYR A 117 -0.77 -1.00 -25.12
C TYR A 117 -0.29 -1.35 -23.72
N GLN A 118 -0.46 -0.41 -22.79
CA GLN A 118 -0.27 -0.65 -21.37
C GLN A 118 -1.63 -0.86 -20.72
N TYR A 119 -1.73 -1.87 -19.88
CA TYR A 119 -2.90 -2.19 -19.06
C TYR A 119 -2.52 -2.03 -17.60
N ARG A 120 -3.41 -1.47 -16.79
CA ARG A 120 -3.20 -1.22 -15.38
C ARG A 120 -4.37 -1.76 -14.57
N THR A 121 -4.08 -2.57 -13.57
CA THR A 121 -5.03 -2.91 -12.51
C THR A 121 -4.75 -2.00 -11.33
N VAL A 122 -5.78 -1.33 -10.81
CA VAL A 122 -5.70 -0.51 -9.59
C VAL A 122 -6.64 -1.11 -8.56
N ALA A 123 -6.12 -1.33 -7.35
CA ALA A 123 -6.89 -1.71 -6.18
C ALA A 123 -6.85 -0.56 -5.18
N GLU A 124 -8.01 -0.13 -4.71
CA GLU A 124 -8.16 0.91 -3.71
C GLU A 124 -8.97 0.34 -2.54
N LEU A 125 -8.36 0.31 -1.36
CA LEU A 125 -9.09 -0.02 -0.13
C LEU A 125 -9.64 1.27 0.45
N ALA A 126 -10.95 1.29 0.71
CA ALA A 126 -11.56 2.34 1.51
C ALA A 126 -11.49 1.92 2.99
N ASP A 127 -10.61 2.57 3.77
CA ASP A 127 -10.59 2.39 5.22
C ASP A 127 -11.61 3.33 5.89
N TYR A 128 -12.18 2.88 7.02
CA TYR A 128 -13.16 3.66 7.79
C TYR A 128 -12.55 4.88 8.50
N VAL A 129 -11.22 4.93 8.64
CA VAL A 129 -10.48 6.02 9.31
C VAL A 129 -10.00 7.08 8.31
N GLY A 130 -10.35 6.94 7.02
CA GLY A 130 -10.05 7.93 5.97
C GLY A 130 -8.70 7.73 5.28
N GLU A 131 -7.95 6.69 5.63
CA GLU A 131 -6.73 6.30 4.92
C GLU A 131 -7.07 5.36 3.75
N SER A 132 -6.94 5.84 2.52
CA SER A 132 -7.07 4.98 1.34
C SER A 132 -5.70 4.47 0.92
N ARG A 133 -5.54 3.15 0.83
CA ARG A 133 -4.35 2.55 0.22
C ARG A 133 -4.64 2.16 -1.21
N ARG A 134 -3.75 2.55 -2.10
CA ARG A 134 -3.82 2.27 -3.54
C ARG A 134 -2.63 1.44 -3.95
N VAL A 135 -2.89 0.26 -4.50
CA VAL A 135 -1.87 -0.60 -5.11
C VAL A 135 -2.21 -0.74 -6.59
N SER A 136 -1.21 -0.74 -7.46
CA SER A 136 -1.46 -0.95 -8.89
C SER A 136 -0.36 -1.76 -9.55
N GLU A 137 -0.75 -2.57 -10.52
CA GLU A 137 0.17 -3.33 -11.38
C GLU A 137 -0.07 -2.95 -12.84
N ILE A 138 1.01 -2.79 -13.60
CA ILE A 138 0.99 -2.41 -15.03
C ILE A 138 1.61 -3.54 -15.85
N ARG A 139 0.98 -3.85 -16.99
CA ARG A 139 1.51 -4.77 -18.01
C ARG A 139 1.46 -4.15 -19.39
N GLU A 140 2.39 -4.57 -20.23
CA GLU A 140 2.45 -4.16 -21.63
C GLU A 140 2.03 -5.35 -22.50
N VAL A 141 1.17 -5.11 -23.47
CA VAL A 141 0.61 -6.12 -24.36
C VAL A 141 0.58 -5.55 -25.77
N THR A 142 1.03 -6.31 -26.75
CA THR A 142 0.94 -5.95 -28.17
C THR A 142 -0.28 -6.66 -28.75
N ALA A 143 -1.16 -5.90 -29.42
CA ALA A 143 -2.31 -6.45 -30.14
C ALA A 143 -1.84 -7.18 -31.39
#